data_AF-A0A976D465-F1
#
_entry.id   AF-A0A976D465-F1
#
_cell.length_a   1.000
_cell.length_b   1.000
_cell.length_c   1.000
_cell.angle_alpha   90.00
_cell.angle_beta   90.00
_cell.angle_gamma   90.00
#
_symmetry.space_group_name_H-M   'P 1'
#
loop_
_entity.id
_entity.type
_entity.pdbx_description
1 polymer ?
#
loop_
_entity_poly.entity_id
_entity_poly.type
_entity_poly.pdbx_seq_one_letter_code
_entity_poly.pdbx_strand_id
1 'polypeptide(L)'
;TASLDMAGKAGFTEIIRKGTNVAAWINNNAPTTIVLGAHLDHLGYGEDKNALDTGRQIHNGADDNASGTAALLELAKALKKQAPTTQNYLFLHFSGEELGLLGSKYWLEHPSVVVQPSFMLNMDMVGRYDTARKLTIGGWGTSPLWGQVLPALAQGMAYKIDSAGSGPSDHASFYRKDIPVLFFFTGSHMDYHKASDDWDKINYTGLREVVNLAQRIVLATADKGKLVFTKTAEQQMGRSTRFTVSLGVIPDYGYTGTGMRIDGVSPGKLAEKLGLQAGDILLQLGEFKFVDVNAYMQSLSKFKKGDATKLVFKRGDQTLEKELVF
;
A
#
# COMPACT_ATOMS: atom_id res chain seq x y z
N THR A 1 1.38 -11.12 -54.30
CA THR A 1 1.09 -11.18 -52.86
C THR A 1 2.22 -11.96 -52.21
N ALA A 2 2.96 -11.34 -51.28
CA ALA A 2 4.01 -12.05 -50.55
C ALA A 2 3.44 -12.53 -49.21
N SER A 3 3.56 -13.82 -48.93
CA SER A 3 3.21 -14.43 -47.64
C SER A 3 4.48 -14.97 -46.99
N LEU A 4 4.57 -14.81 -45.67
CA LEU A 4 5.65 -15.33 -44.84
C LEU A 4 5.05 -16.37 -43.89
N ASP A 5 5.43 -17.64 -44.08
CA ASP A 5 5.08 -18.71 -43.15
C ASP A 5 6.14 -18.82 -42.06
N MET A 6 5.72 -18.68 -40.80
CA MET A 6 6.57 -18.85 -39.63
C MET A 6 6.08 -20.01 -38.78
N ALA A 7 6.97 -20.95 -38.49
CA ALA A 7 6.77 -21.98 -37.48
C ALA A 7 7.61 -21.66 -36.24
N GLY A 8 7.00 -21.63 -35.06
CA GLY A 8 7.67 -21.39 -33.79
C GLY A 8 7.35 -22.50 -32.79
N LYS A 9 8.34 -22.86 -31.96
CA LYS A 9 8.13 -23.69 -30.77
C LYS A 9 8.11 -22.78 -29.55
N ALA A 10 7.02 -22.82 -28.78
CA ALA A 10 6.95 -22.21 -27.47
C ALA A 10 7.19 -23.29 -26.41
N GLY A 11 8.13 -23.05 -25.51
CA GLY A 11 8.32 -23.83 -24.29
C GLY A 11 7.81 -23.02 -23.10
N PHE A 12 7.01 -23.65 -22.24
CA PHE A 12 6.61 -23.06 -20.96
C PHE A 12 7.46 -23.69 -19.87
N THR A 13 8.03 -22.86 -19.01
CA THR A 13 8.68 -23.31 -17.77
C THR A 13 7.86 -22.76 -16.61
N GLU A 14 7.46 -23.63 -15.71
CA GLU A 14 6.79 -23.22 -14.47
C GLU A 14 7.83 -22.65 -13.51
N ILE A 15 7.60 -21.43 -13.02
CA ILE A 15 8.44 -20.81 -12.00
C ILE A 15 7.75 -21.02 -10.66
N ILE A 16 8.27 -21.95 -9.85
CA ILE A 16 7.76 -22.23 -8.50
C ILE A 16 8.60 -21.46 -7.49
N ARG A 17 7.96 -20.56 -6.74
CA ARG A 17 8.56 -19.85 -5.60
C ARG A 17 7.81 -20.19 -4.32
N LYS A 18 8.54 -20.27 -3.20
CA LYS A 18 7.97 -20.53 -1.88
C LYS A 18 7.99 -19.23 -1.07
N GLY A 19 6.82 -18.79 -0.61
CA GLY A 19 6.68 -17.73 0.38
C GLY A 19 6.53 -18.33 1.79
N THR A 20 7.00 -17.63 2.81
CA THR A 20 6.84 -18.05 4.22
C THR A 20 6.40 -16.85 5.05
N ASN A 21 5.17 -16.89 5.56
CA ASN A 21 4.74 -15.94 6.57
C ASN A 21 5.45 -16.26 7.90
N VAL A 22 5.86 -15.23 8.64
CA VAL A 22 6.44 -15.38 9.97
C VAL A 22 5.45 -14.84 11.00
N ALA A 23 5.10 -15.66 11.98
CA ALA A 23 4.18 -15.29 13.05
C ALA A 23 4.87 -15.33 14.41
N ALA A 24 4.66 -14.29 15.21
CA ALA A 24 5.04 -14.25 16.62
C ALA A 24 3.81 -13.95 17.47
N TRP A 25 3.66 -14.64 18.60
CA TRP A 25 2.44 -14.56 19.40
C TRP A 25 2.75 -14.33 20.88
N ILE A 26 2.23 -13.24 21.42
CA ILE A 26 2.13 -13.00 22.86
C ILE A 26 0.75 -13.50 23.29
N ASN A 27 0.70 -14.72 23.81
CA ASN A 27 -0.52 -15.33 24.32
C ASN A 27 -0.70 -15.03 25.81
N ASN A 28 -1.74 -14.25 26.14
CA ASN A 28 -2.14 -13.93 27.51
C ASN A 28 -3.36 -14.76 27.96
N ASN A 29 -3.77 -15.76 27.18
CA ASN A 29 -5.03 -16.50 27.32
C ASN A 29 -6.27 -15.58 27.31
N ALA A 30 -6.18 -14.45 26.60
CA ALA A 30 -7.28 -13.52 26.45
C ALA A 30 -8.28 -14.00 25.38
N PRO A 31 -9.57 -13.59 25.45
CA PRO A 31 -10.59 -14.02 24.50
C PRO A 31 -10.41 -13.42 23.10
N THR A 32 -9.68 -12.32 22.98
CA THR A 32 -9.50 -11.58 21.72
C THR A 32 -8.04 -11.29 21.46
N THR A 33 -7.71 -11.05 20.19
CA THR A 33 -6.32 -10.85 19.71
C THR A 33 -6.24 -9.61 18.84
N ILE A 34 -5.28 -8.74 19.13
CA ILE A 34 -4.91 -7.64 18.24
C ILE A 34 -3.87 -8.18 17.25
N VAL A 35 -4.17 -8.06 15.96
CA VAL A 35 -3.27 -8.50 14.88
C VAL A 35 -2.48 -7.29 14.39
N LEU A 36 -1.16 -7.44 14.31
CA LEU A 36 -0.24 -6.41 13.87
C LEU A 36 0.54 -6.97 12.68
N GLY A 37 0.49 -6.29 11.54
CA GLY A 37 0.97 -6.81 10.26
C GLY A 37 1.93 -5.87 9.54
N ALA A 38 2.84 -6.47 8.77
CA ALA A 38 3.66 -5.85 7.74
C ALA A 38 4.07 -6.95 6.74
N HIS A 39 4.46 -6.62 5.52
CA HIS A 39 5.08 -7.64 4.65
C HIS A 39 6.60 -7.63 4.77
N LEU A 40 7.19 -8.76 4.40
CA LEU A 40 8.61 -9.07 4.48
C LEU A 40 9.25 -9.17 3.10
N ASP A 41 8.47 -9.56 2.09
CA ASP A 41 8.95 -9.63 0.71
C ASP A 41 9.12 -8.25 0.09
N HIS A 42 9.90 -8.21 -0.98
CA HIS A 42 10.00 -7.09 -1.90
C HIS A 42 10.40 -7.62 -3.29
N LEU A 43 10.77 -6.72 -4.20
CA LEU A 43 10.89 -7.00 -5.63
C LEU A 43 12.15 -7.77 -6.08
N GLY A 44 13.13 -8.00 -5.19
CA GLY A 44 14.36 -8.72 -5.54
C GLY A 44 15.12 -8.04 -6.69
N TYR A 45 15.36 -8.77 -7.79
CA TYR A 45 15.99 -8.19 -8.99
C TYR A 45 14.99 -7.56 -9.99
N GLY A 46 13.73 -7.35 -9.57
CA GLY A 46 12.66 -6.85 -10.44
C GLY A 46 12.16 -7.90 -11.43
N GLU A 47 12.34 -9.20 -11.14
CA GLU A 47 11.96 -10.31 -12.02
C GLU A 47 10.46 -10.36 -12.37
N ASP A 48 9.61 -9.82 -11.52
CA ASP A 48 8.15 -9.75 -11.70
C ASP A 48 7.66 -8.52 -12.47
N LYS A 49 8.59 -7.67 -12.94
CA LYS A 49 8.30 -6.47 -13.74
C LYS A 49 7.44 -5.42 -13.01
N ASN A 50 7.45 -5.46 -11.68
CA ASN A 50 6.83 -4.43 -10.84
C ASN A 50 7.81 -3.29 -10.49
N ALA A 51 9.11 -3.46 -10.77
CA ALA A 51 10.13 -2.43 -10.61
C ALA A 51 9.92 -1.23 -11.56
N LEU A 52 10.23 -0.02 -11.08
CA LEU A 52 10.02 1.24 -11.77
C LEU A 52 11.29 1.90 -12.32
N ASP A 53 12.46 1.32 -12.05
CA ASP A 53 13.74 1.69 -12.65
C ASP A 53 14.20 0.66 -13.69
N THR A 54 15.33 0.95 -14.32
CA THR A 54 15.94 0.09 -15.32
C THR A 54 17.31 -0.33 -14.85
N GLY A 55 17.50 -1.62 -14.60
CA GLY A 55 18.79 -2.16 -14.18
C GLY A 55 18.57 -3.48 -13.46
N ARG A 56 19.54 -4.38 -13.55
CA ARG A 56 19.53 -5.62 -12.77
C ARG A 56 20.19 -5.35 -11.41
N GLN A 57 19.52 -4.55 -10.59
CA GLN A 57 19.93 -4.24 -9.23
C GLN A 57 18.98 -4.89 -8.22
N ILE A 58 19.46 -5.09 -7.00
CA ILE A 58 18.60 -5.55 -5.91
C ILE A 58 17.77 -4.37 -5.44
N HIS A 59 16.47 -4.57 -5.34
CA HIS A 59 15.53 -3.65 -4.71
C HIS A 59 15.50 -4.02 -3.24
N ASN A 60 16.12 -3.18 -2.40
CA ASN A 60 16.24 -3.46 -0.97
C ASN A 60 14.93 -3.23 -0.21
N GLY A 61 14.09 -2.29 -0.68
CA GLY A 61 12.78 -2.04 -0.09
C GLY A 61 12.89 -1.50 1.33
N ALA A 62 13.77 -0.52 1.54
CA ALA A 62 13.99 0.02 2.88
C ALA A 62 12.72 0.63 3.47
N ASP A 63 11.95 1.36 2.66
CA ASP A 63 10.63 1.82 3.06
C ASP A 63 9.57 0.74 2.77
N ASP A 64 9.69 0.05 1.64
CA ASP A 64 8.74 -0.93 1.11
C ASP A 64 9.30 -2.37 1.12
N ASN A 65 9.24 -3.13 2.22
CA ASN A 65 8.63 -2.78 3.48
C ASN A 65 9.47 -3.18 4.70
N ALA A 66 10.80 -2.99 4.59
CA ALA A 66 11.68 -3.14 5.74
C ALA A 66 11.30 -2.17 6.88
N SER A 67 10.76 -0.99 6.56
CA SER A 67 10.27 -0.02 7.55
C SER A 67 9.12 -0.56 8.40
N GLY A 68 8.09 -1.16 7.78
CA GLY A 68 6.96 -1.78 8.47
C GLY A 68 7.38 -3.02 9.26
N THR A 69 8.25 -3.84 8.69
CA THR A 69 8.83 -4.99 9.40
C THR A 69 9.64 -4.55 10.63
N ALA A 70 10.49 -3.51 10.52
CA ALA A 70 11.23 -2.96 11.66
C ALA A 70 10.30 -2.33 12.71
N ALA A 71 9.26 -1.62 12.27
CA ALA A 71 8.23 -1.06 13.15
C ALA A 71 7.52 -2.16 13.96
N LEU A 72 7.18 -3.28 13.31
CA LEU A 72 6.53 -4.41 13.96
C LEU A 72 7.41 -5.07 15.02
N LEU A 73 8.72 -5.19 14.74
CA LEU A 73 9.70 -5.72 15.70
C LEU A 73 9.86 -4.81 16.93
N GLU A 74 9.97 -3.49 16.74
CA GLU A 74 10.08 -2.56 17.87
C GLU A 74 8.76 -2.52 18.68
N LEU A 75 7.61 -2.57 18.01
CA LEU A 75 6.31 -2.66 18.67
C LEU A 75 6.19 -3.96 19.49
N ALA A 76 6.66 -5.10 18.97
CA ALA A 76 6.69 -6.37 19.70
C ALA A 76 7.53 -6.29 20.98
N LYS A 77 8.71 -5.67 20.88
CA LYS A 77 9.60 -5.44 22.03
C LYS A 77 8.96 -4.51 23.07
N ALA A 78 8.29 -3.45 22.64
CA ALA A 78 7.59 -2.52 23.52
C ALA A 78 6.41 -3.20 24.23
N LEU A 79 5.58 -3.92 23.48
CA LEU A 79 4.42 -4.65 24.01
C LEU A 79 4.84 -5.79 24.95
N LYS A 80 5.94 -6.49 24.68
CA LYS A 80 6.43 -7.53 25.61
C LYS A 80 6.74 -6.97 27.01
N LYS A 81 7.07 -5.68 27.13
CA LYS A 81 7.37 -5.03 28.41
C LYS A 81 6.14 -4.46 29.11
N GLN A 82 5.18 -3.92 28.36
CA GLN A 82 4.13 -3.04 28.91
C GLN A 82 2.71 -3.35 28.39
N ALA A 83 2.52 -4.41 27.62
CA ALA A 83 1.21 -4.70 27.04
C ALA A 83 0.20 -5.16 28.11
N PRO A 84 -1.04 -4.65 28.05
CA PRO A 84 -2.15 -5.18 28.82
C PRO A 84 -2.36 -6.68 28.57
N THR A 85 -2.75 -7.41 29.61
CA THR A 85 -3.02 -8.85 29.50
C THR A 85 -4.45 -9.18 29.08
N THR A 86 -5.27 -8.15 28.85
CA THR A 86 -6.69 -8.27 28.44
C THR A 86 -6.86 -8.66 26.96
N GLN A 87 -5.76 -8.69 26.19
CA GLN A 87 -5.70 -9.11 24.80
C GLN A 87 -4.50 -10.01 24.56
N ASN A 88 -4.56 -10.83 23.52
CA ASN A 88 -3.37 -11.43 22.92
C ASN A 88 -2.84 -10.51 21.82
N TYR A 89 -1.56 -10.66 21.46
CA TYR A 89 -0.93 -9.88 20.40
C TYR A 89 -0.29 -10.81 19.39
N LEU A 90 -0.74 -10.75 18.15
CA LEU A 90 -0.24 -11.57 17.05
C LEU A 90 0.47 -10.67 16.04
N PHE A 91 1.76 -10.89 15.86
CA PHE A 91 2.60 -10.18 14.90
C PHE A 91 2.77 -11.07 13.68
N LEU A 92 2.41 -10.57 12.50
CA LEU A 92 2.48 -11.28 11.23
C LEU A 92 3.35 -10.50 10.24
N HIS A 93 4.45 -11.12 9.82
CA HIS A 93 5.20 -10.70 8.66
C HIS A 93 4.76 -11.54 7.47
N PHE A 94 4.10 -10.91 6.49
CA PHE A 94 3.56 -11.59 5.31
C PHE A 94 4.60 -11.74 4.21
N SER A 95 4.42 -12.76 3.37
CA SER A 95 5.23 -12.97 2.16
C SER A 95 4.33 -12.99 0.93
N GLY A 96 4.80 -12.43 -0.19
CA GLY A 96 4.07 -12.34 -1.44
C GLY A 96 3.00 -11.25 -1.44
N GLU A 97 3.19 -10.17 -0.69
CA GLU A 97 2.34 -8.97 -0.77
C GLU A 97 2.40 -8.39 -2.18
N GLU A 98 3.62 -8.21 -2.68
CA GLU A 98 3.97 -7.59 -3.98
C GLU A 98 3.43 -8.38 -5.19
N LEU A 99 3.09 -9.65 -4.93
CA LEU A 99 2.52 -10.60 -5.89
C LEU A 99 0.99 -10.69 -5.79
N GLY A 100 0.37 -9.83 -4.97
CA GLY A 100 -1.07 -9.73 -4.80
C GLY A 100 -1.57 -10.32 -3.48
N LEU A 101 -0.95 -9.96 -2.36
CA LEU A 101 -1.40 -10.28 -0.99
C LEU A 101 -1.46 -11.79 -0.70
N LEU A 102 -0.56 -12.58 -1.29
CA LEU A 102 -0.61 -14.04 -1.21
C LEU A 102 -0.49 -14.53 0.23
N GLY A 103 0.42 -13.93 1.00
CA GLY A 103 0.69 -14.29 2.39
C GLY A 103 -0.50 -14.05 3.32
N SER A 104 -1.07 -12.84 3.32
CA SER A 104 -2.20 -12.52 4.20
C SER A 104 -3.46 -13.32 3.85
N LYS A 105 -3.74 -13.54 2.56
CA LYS A 105 -4.84 -14.43 2.12
C LYS A 105 -4.64 -15.85 2.62
N TYR A 106 -3.44 -16.40 2.39
CA TYR A 106 -3.12 -17.77 2.78
C TYR A 106 -3.25 -17.97 4.30
N TRP A 107 -2.73 -17.04 5.11
CA TRP A 107 -2.79 -17.18 6.57
C TRP A 107 -4.22 -17.12 7.11
N LEU A 108 -5.09 -16.30 6.52
CA LEU A 108 -6.51 -16.25 6.92
C LEU A 108 -7.28 -17.54 6.58
N GLU A 109 -6.84 -18.29 5.57
CA GLU A 109 -7.43 -19.58 5.18
C GLU A 109 -6.79 -20.76 5.93
N HIS A 110 -5.51 -20.64 6.28
CA HIS A 110 -4.69 -21.65 6.93
C HIS A 110 -3.91 -21.06 8.11
N PRO A 111 -4.61 -20.64 9.18
CA PRO A 111 -3.96 -19.95 10.29
C PRO A 111 -3.04 -20.91 11.06
N SER A 112 -1.82 -20.46 11.34
CA SER A 112 -0.88 -21.19 12.20
C SER A 112 -1.34 -21.23 13.66
N VAL A 113 -2.17 -20.27 14.07
CA VAL A 113 -2.81 -20.20 15.39
C VAL A 113 -4.25 -19.71 15.24
N VAL A 114 -5.19 -20.39 15.89
CA VAL A 114 -6.60 -19.97 15.88
C VAL A 114 -6.79 -18.84 16.89
N VAL A 115 -7.21 -17.68 16.40
CA VAL A 115 -7.43 -16.48 17.21
C VAL A 115 -8.78 -15.87 16.88
N GLN A 116 -9.32 -15.06 17.81
CA GLN A 116 -10.45 -14.17 17.54
C GLN A 116 -9.92 -12.74 17.37
N PRO A 117 -9.76 -12.24 16.12
CA PRO A 117 -9.25 -10.90 15.90
C PRO A 117 -10.21 -9.85 16.46
N SER A 118 -9.66 -8.88 17.20
CA SER A 118 -10.37 -7.66 17.58
C SER A 118 -10.29 -6.63 16.46
N PHE A 119 -9.08 -6.37 15.97
CA PHE A 119 -8.80 -5.61 14.75
C PHE A 119 -7.42 -5.99 14.23
N MET A 120 -7.10 -5.54 13.02
CA MET A 120 -5.77 -5.65 12.43
C MET A 120 -5.19 -4.27 12.10
N LEU A 121 -3.97 -4.00 12.55
CA LEU A 121 -3.21 -2.80 12.16
C LEU A 121 -2.06 -3.24 11.25
N ASN A 122 -2.06 -2.74 10.01
CA ASN A 122 -1.01 -2.99 9.04
C ASN A 122 -0.10 -1.78 8.89
N MET A 123 1.20 -2.02 8.77
CA MET A 123 2.22 -1.00 8.50
C MET A 123 2.91 -1.32 7.18
N ASP A 124 2.90 -0.34 6.30
CA ASP A 124 3.44 -0.43 4.95
C ASP A 124 4.01 0.92 4.57
N MET A 125 5.26 0.98 4.13
CA MET A 125 5.93 2.24 3.77
C MET A 125 5.75 3.31 4.86
N VAL A 126 6.25 3.03 6.07
CA VAL A 126 6.10 3.88 7.27
C VAL A 126 7.37 4.63 7.65
N GLY A 127 8.43 4.48 6.87
CA GLY A 127 9.76 5.06 7.09
C GLY A 127 9.95 6.47 6.52
N ARG A 128 9.03 7.01 5.71
CA ARG A 128 9.13 8.37 5.14
C ARG A 128 8.25 9.42 5.81
N TYR A 129 7.67 9.13 6.97
CA TYR A 129 6.80 10.08 7.66
C TYR A 129 7.49 11.42 7.94
N ASP A 130 6.89 12.53 7.52
CA ASP A 130 7.20 13.90 7.93
C ASP A 130 5.92 14.77 7.89
N THR A 131 6.02 16.05 8.28
CA THR A 131 4.86 16.96 8.33
C THR A 131 4.28 17.29 6.95
N ALA A 132 5.06 17.15 5.87
CA ALA A 132 4.62 17.37 4.50
C ALA A 132 3.95 16.12 3.90
N ARG A 133 4.54 14.94 4.08
CA ARG A 133 4.03 13.65 3.60
C ARG A 133 2.83 13.15 4.39
N LYS A 134 2.84 13.42 5.70
CA LYS A 134 1.82 13.02 6.65
C LYS A 134 1.70 11.50 6.77
N LEU A 135 1.07 11.03 7.83
CA LEU A 135 0.66 9.64 7.95
C LEU A 135 -0.75 9.47 7.36
N THR A 136 -0.91 8.58 6.39
CA THR A 136 -2.22 8.11 5.97
C THR A 136 -2.68 7.02 6.93
N ILE A 137 -3.87 7.20 7.49
CA ILE A 137 -4.54 6.20 8.33
C ILE A 137 -5.77 5.72 7.55
N GLY A 138 -5.61 4.62 6.82
CA GLY A 138 -6.70 3.91 6.14
C GLY A 138 -7.49 3.02 7.10
N GLY A 139 -8.66 2.54 6.65
CA GLY A 139 -9.52 1.68 7.45
C GLY A 139 -10.31 2.42 8.54
N TRP A 140 -10.27 3.74 8.60
CA TRP A 140 -10.91 4.52 9.67
C TRP A 140 -12.44 4.29 9.74
N GLY A 141 -13.09 4.04 8.61
CA GLY A 141 -14.53 3.77 8.58
C GLY A 141 -14.91 2.36 9.05
N THR A 142 -13.94 1.49 9.34
CA THR A 142 -14.20 0.07 9.64
C THR A 142 -14.62 -0.20 11.07
N SER A 143 -14.55 0.81 11.95
CA SER A 143 -15.07 0.75 13.32
C SER A 143 -15.46 2.15 13.82
N PRO A 144 -16.61 2.29 14.50
CA PRO A 144 -17.00 3.58 15.10
C PRO A 144 -16.05 4.01 16.23
N LEU A 145 -15.25 3.09 16.80
CA LEU A 145 -14.29 3.41 17.84
C LEU A 145 -13.16 4.32 17.33
N TRP A 146 -12.79 4.20 16.05
CA TRP A 146 -11.70 4.98 15.44
C TRP A 146 -11.93 6.48 15.53
N GLY A 147 -13.17 6.94 15.31
CA GLY A 147 -13.54 8.34 15.47
C GLY A 147 -13.43 8.85 16.92
N GLN A 148 -13.52 7.96 17.91
CA GLN A 148 -13.48 8.32 19.33
C GLN A 148 -12.05 8.41 19.87
N VAL A 149 -11.15 7.53 19.41
CA VAL A 149 -9.80 7.39 19.99
C VAL A 149 -8.72 8.08 19.17
N LEU A 150 -8.75 7.99 17.83
CA LEU A 150 -7.63 8.45 17.00
C LEU A 150 -7.31 9.95 17.12
N PRO A 151 -8.28 10.89 17.19
CA PRO A 151 -7.95 12.31 17.28
C PRO A 151 -7.10 12.65 18.51
N ALA A 152 -7.37 12.03 19.66
CA ALA A 152 -6.59 12.22 20.87
C ALA A 152 -5.23 11.51 20.79
N LEU A 153 -5.19 10.28 20.25
CA LEU A 153 -3.96 9.50 20.17
C LEU A 153 -2.98 10.05 19.12
N ALA A 154 -3.46 10.63 18.03
CA ALA A 154 -2.64 11.20 16.97
C ALA A 154 -2.35 12.71 17.18
N GLN A 155 -2.66 13.26 18.35
CA GLN A 155 -2.41 14.66 18.65
C GLN A 155 -0.93 15.02 18.44
N GLY A 156 -0.69 16.11 17.69
CA GLY A 156 0.65 16.60 17.35
C GLY A 156 1.26 15.95 16.11
N MET A 157 0.66 14.90 15.54
CA MET A 157 1.09 14.31 14.27
C MET A 157 0.35 14.94 13.10
N ALA A 158 1.04 15.06 11.96
CA ALA A 158 0.39 15.44 10.71
C ALA A 158 -0.15 14.17 10.06
N TYR A 159 -1.47 14.00 10.03
CA TYR A 159 -2.08 12.80 9.45
C TYR A 159 -3.28 13.14 8.57
N LYS A 160 -3.68 12.17 7.76
CA LYS A 160 -4.94 12.18 7.01
C LYS A 160 -5.65 10.86 7.18
N ILE A 161 -6.97 10.90 7.06
CA ILE A 161 -7.84 9.73 7.24
C ILE A 161 -8.35 9.28 5.88
N ASP A 162 -8.33 7.97 5.66
CA ASP A 162 -9.12 7.30 4.63
C ASP A 162 -10.11 6.33 5.31
N SER A 163 -11.38 6.49 4.98
CA SER A 163 -12.46 5.68 5.52
C SER A 163 -12.47 4.26 4.96
N ALA A 164 -11.91 4.01 3.77
CA ALA A 164 -11.99 2.72 3.10
C ALA A 164 -11.22 1.64 3.88
N GLY A 165 -11.86 0.47 4.09
CA GLY A 165 -11.17 -0.73 4.58
C GLY A 165 -10.48 -1.54 3.48
N SER A 166 -10.79 -1.26 2.21
CA SER A 166 -10.07 -1.80 1.06
C SER A 166 -8.86 -0.94 0.73
N GLY A 167 -7.79 -1.56 0.24
CA GLY A 167 -6.56 -0.88 -0.16
C GLY A 167 -5.58 -1.85 -0.80
N PRO A 168 -4.47 -1.36 -1.36
CA PRO A 168 -3.47 -2.17 -2.03
C PRO A 168 -2.43 -2.72 -1.03
N SER A 169 -2.87 -3.30 0.09
CA SER A 169 -1.96 -3.88 1.10
C SER A 169 -2.67 -4.94 1.96
N ASP A 170 -1.92 -5.66 2.79
CA ASP A 170 -2.37 -6.89 3.47
C ASP A 170 -3.60 -6.73 4.37
N HIS A 171 -3.83 -5.53 4.93
CA HIS A 171 -5.05 -5.22 5.69
C HIS A 171 -6.34 -5.51 4.91
N ALA A 172 -6.32 -5.35 3.58
CA ALA A 172 -7.49 -5.58 2.75
C ALA A 172 -7.96 -7.05 2.81
N SER A 173 -7.05 -8.01 3.05
CA SER A 173 -7.42 -9.42 3.25
C SER A 173 -8.23 -9.62 4.53
N PHE A 174 -7.89 -8.90 5.60
CA PHE A 174 -8.59 -8.94 6.89
C PHE A 174 -9.94 -8.22 6.82
N TYR A 175 -9.99 -7.06 6.17
CA TYR A 175 -11.24 -6.33 5.93
C TYR A 175 -12.29 -7.19 5.21
N ARG A 176 -11.88 -7.97 4.19
CA ARG A 176 -12.76 -8.91 3.47
C ARG A 176 -13.31 -10.06 4.33
N LYS A 177 -12.81 -10.23 5.55
CA LYS A 177 -13.29 -11.18 6.57
C LYS A 177 -14.07 -10.48 7.69
N ASP A 178 -14.57 -9.27 7.44
CA ASP A 178 -15.34 -8.46 8.38
C ASP A 178 -14.58 -8.13 9.68
N ILE A 179 -13.27 -7.95 9.57
CA ILE A 179 -12.39 -7.55 10.68
C ILE A 179 -12.11 -6.05 10.55
N PRO A 180 -12.26 -5.25 11.63
CA PRO A 180 -11.84 -3.86 11.63
C PRO A 180 -10.35 -3.73 11.33
N VAL A 181 -9.98 -2.75 10.50
CA VAL A 181 -8.59 -2.55 10.10
C VAL A 181 -8.15 -1.11 10.30
N LEU A 182 -6.85 -0.94 10.52
CA LEU A 182 -6.13 0.32 10.31
C LEU A 182 -4.95 0.05 9.38
N PHE A 183 -4.72 0.96 8.45
CA PHE A 183 -3.60 0.89 7.51
C PHE A 183 -2.74 2.13 7.65
N PHE A 184 -1.48 1.95 8.03
CA PHE A 184 -0.51 3.02 8.17
C PHE A 184 0.37 3.06 6.94
N PHE A 185 0.38 4.22 6.27
CA PHE A 185 1.08 4.42 5.00
C PHE A 185 1.56 5.87 4.85
N THR A 186 2.80 6.10 4.43
CA THR A 186 3.36 7.46 4.28
C THR A 186 3.31 8.01 2.85
N GLY A 187 2.61 7.31 1.95
CA GLY A 187 2.52 7.69 0.55
C GLY A 187 3.61 7.04 -0.28
N SER A 188 3.44 7.06 -1.60
CA SER A 188 4.54 6.77 -2.51
C SER A 188 5.63 7.84 -2.41
N HIS A 189 6.79 7.57 -3.02
CA HIS A 189 7.87 8.53 -3.19
C HIS A 189 8.66 8.22 -4.46
N MET A 190 9.60 9.09 -4.81
CA MET A 190 10.41 8.95 -6.02
C MET A 190 11.26 7.67 -6.09
N ASP A 191 11.53 7.04 -4.94
CA ASP A 191 12.29 5.79 -4.82
C ASP A 191 11.39 4.54 -4.82
N TYR A 192 10.06 4.71 -4.76
CA TYR A 192 9.10 3.60 -4.72
C TYR A 192 9.34 2.60 -5.85
N HIS A 193 9.42 1.31 -5.52
CA HIS A 193 9.72 0.21 -6.45
C HIS A 193 11.03 0.41 -7.25
N LYS A 194 12.04 1.06 -6.67
CA LYS A 194 13.36 1.24 -7.28
C LYS A 194 14.46 0.76 -6.36
N ALA A 195 15.61 0.44 -6.92
CA ALA A 195 16.81 0.08 -6.15
C ALA A 195 17.31 1.22 -5.24
N SER A 196 16.84 2.46 -5.47
CA SER A 196 17.15 3.61 -4.62
C SER A 196 16.32 3.70 -3.34
N ASP A 197 15.32 2.82 -3.13
CA ASP A 197 14.63 2.72 -1.84
C ASP A 197 15.52 2.00 -0.83
N ASP A 198 16.44 2.78 -0.24
CA ASP A 198 17.50 2.28 0.63
C ASP A 198 17.54 2.98 2.00
N TRP A 199 18.25 2.36 2.94
CA TRP A 199 18.23 2.67 4.37
C TRP A 199 18.62 4.11 4.72
N ASP A 200 19.42 4.77 3.87
CA ASP A 200 19.87 6.15 4.08
C ASP A 200 18.75 7.18 3.88
N LYS A 201 17.63 6.75 3.29
CA LYS A 201 16.49 7.60 3.00
C LYS A 201 15.38 7.57 4.06
N ILE A 202 15.51 6.67 5.04
CA ILE A 202 14.52 6.49 6.11
C ILE A 202 14.58 7.65 7.11
N ASN A 203 13.44 8.25 7.40
CA ASN A 203 13.27 9.16 8.52
C ASN A 203 13.02 8.36 9.81
N TYR A 204 14.10 7.93 10.48
CA TYR A 204 14.01 7.14 11.71
C TYR A 204 13.26 7.84 12.85
N THR A 205 13.35 9.17 12.96
CA THR A 205 12.59 9.93 13.95
C THR A 205 11.09 9.84 13.65
N GLY A 206 10.72 10.00 12.37
CA GLY A 206 9.35 9.87 11.93
C GLY A 206 8.79 8.46 12.08
N LEU A 207 9.56 7.44 11.71
CA LEU A 207 9.20 6.03 11.89
C LEU A 207 8.92 5.72 13.37
N ARG A 208 9.73 6.26 14.30
CA ARG A 208 9.49 6.13 15.74
C ARG A 208 8.16 6.75 16.17
N GLU A 209 7.77 7.90 15.61
CA GLU A 209 6.46 8.51 15.90
C GLU A 209 5.30 7.63 15.43
N VAL A 210 5.43 6.99 14.26
CA VAL A 210 4.44 6.03 13.75
C VAL A 210 4.33 4.80 14.67
N VAL A 211 5.45 4.24 15.11
CA VAL A 211 5.48 3.13 16.10
C VAL A 211 4.82 3.54 17.41
N ASN A 212 5.11 4.74 17.92
CA ASN A 212 4.50 5.26 19.14
C ASN A 212 2.98 5.44 18.99
N LEU A 213 2.49 5.87 17.82
CA LEU A 213 1.06 5.93 17.55
C LEU A 213 0.43 4.54 17.53
N ALA A 214 1.05 3.57 16.84
CA ALA A 214 0.57 2.19 16.83
C ALA A 214 0.48 1.62 18.26
N GLN A 215 1.52 1.83 19.08
CA GLN A 215 1.52 1.43 20.48
C GLN A 215 0.38 2.09 21.25
N ARG A 216 0.19 3.42 21.12
CA ARG A 216 -0.90 4.15 21.78
C ARG A 216 -2.29 3.60 21.40
N ILE A 217 -2.51 3.24 20.13
CA ILE A 217 -3.75 2.62 19.67
C ILE A 217 -3.94 1.25 20.33
N VAL A 218 -2.91 0.41 20.33
CA VAL A 218 -2.96 -0.91 20.96
C VAL A 218 -3.30 -0.79 22.45
N LEU A 219 -2.68 0.14 23.18
CA LEU A 219 -2.93 0.36 24.59
C LEU A 219 -4.35 0.89 24.84
N ALA A 220 -4.82 1.87 24.06
CA ALA A 220 -6.13 2.48 24.22
C ALA A 220 -7.30 1.53 23.88
N THR A 221 -7.03 0.49 23.11
CA THR A 221 -8.04 -0.49 22.65
C THR A 221 -8.01 -1.81 23.42
N ALA A 222 -7.00 -2.04 24.27
CA ALA A 222 -6.81 -3.32 24.93
C ALA A 222 -8.05 -3.78 25.71
N ASP A 223 -8.64 -2.89 26.51
CA ASP A 223 -9.79 -3.21 27.35
C ASP A 223 -11.15 -3.07 26.64
N LYS A 224 -11.14 -2.94 25.31
CA LYS A 224 -12.37 -2.81 24.50
C LYS A 224 -12.88 -4.16 23.96
N GLY A 225 -12.19 -5.27 24.25
CA GLY A 225 -12.56 -6.60 23.78
C GLY A 225 -12.52 -6.69 22.25
N LYS A 226 -13.53 -7.33 21.64
CA LYS A 226 -13.69 -7.40 20.18
C LYS A 226 -14.31 -6.09 19.67
N LEU A 227 -13.64 -5.41 18.75
CA LEU A 227 -14.19 -4.19 18.17
C LEU A 227 -15.36 -4.47 17.22
N VAL A 228 -16.28 -3.51 17.14
CA VAL A 228 -17.40 -3.54 16.20
C VAL A 228 -16.87 -3.27 14.78
N PHE A 229 -17.22 -4.16 13.85
CA PHE A 229 -16.96 -3.96 12.43
C PHE A 229 -18.06 -3.15 11.77
N THR A 230 -17.66 -2.20 10.94
CA THR A 230 -18.54 -1.45 10.04
C THR A 230 -18.07 -1.64 8.61
N LYS A 231 -18.96 -2.16 7.76
CA LYS A 231 -18.66 -2.28 6.34
C LYS A 231 -18.62 -0.89 5.71
N THR A 232 -17.53 -0.60 5.03
CA THR A 232 -17.33 0.69 4.34
C THR A 232 -17.82 0.59 2.90
N ALA A 233 -18.14 1.71 2.27
CA ALA A 233 -18.40 1.71 0.83
C ALA A 233 -17.11 1.28 0.10
N GLU A 234 -17.10 0.07 -0.45
CA GLU A 234 -16.07 -0.34 -1.38
C GLU A 234 -16.29 0.45 -2.66
N GLN A 235 -15.32 1.28 -3.07
CA GLN A 235 -15.22 1.61 -4.48
C GLN A 235 -14.96 0.28 -5.18
N GLN A 236 -15.94 -0.24 -5.94
CA GLN A 236 -15.77 -1.49 -6.69
C GLN A 236 -14.49 -1.39 -7.51
N MET A 237 -13.42 -2.05 -7.06
CA MET A 237 -12.35 -2.48 -7.94
C MET A 237 -12.99 -3.53 -8.85
N GLY A 238 -13.50 -3.07 -10.01
CA GLY A 238 -13.90 -3.98 -11.07
C GLY A 238 -12.79 -5.01 -11.29
N ARG A 239 -13.18 -6.29 -11.33
CA ARG A 239 -12.35 -7.47 -11.64
C ARG A 239 -10.98 -7.09 -12.21
N SER A 240 -9.91 -7.32 -11.43
CA SER A 240 -8.49 -7.22 -11.83
C SER A 240 -8.30 -6.78 -13.29
N THR A 241 -8.46 -5.48 -13.57
CA THR A 241 -8.26 -4.98 -14.92
C THR A 241 -6.76 -5.06 -15.18
N ARG A 242 -6.33 -6.05 -15.97
CA ARG A 242 -4.98 -6.07 -16.52
C ARG A 242 -4.78 -4.79 -17.31
N PHE A 243 -3.94 -3.90 -16.80
CA PHE A 243 -3.54 -2.71 -17.54
C PHE A 243 -2.59 -3.13 -18.67
N THR A 244 -2.97 -2.85 -19.90
CA THR A 244 -2.13 -3.11 -21.08
C THR A 244 -1.21 -1.96 -21.43
N VAL A 245 -1.38 -0.82 -20.76
CA VAL A 245 -0.63 0.43 -20.97
C VAL A 245 -0.31 1.08 -19.63
N SER A 246 0.69 1.97 -19.61
CA SER A 246 1.02 2.80 -18.46
C SER A 246 1.59 4.13 -18.95
N LEU A 247 1.28 5.22 -18.25
CA LEU A 247 1.98 6.49 -18.46
C LEU A 247 3.39 6.45 -17.85
N GLY A 248 3.66 5.59 -16.87
CA GLY A 248 4.91 5.64 -16.09
C GLY A 248 4.96 6.81 -15.10
N VAL A 249 3.80 7.14 -14.52
CA VAL A 249 3.67 8.05 -13.39
C VAL A 249 3.54 7.25 -12.10
N ILE A 250 4.04 7.80 -11.00
CA ILE A 250 3.86 7.28 -9.65
C ILE A 250 2.74 8.11 -9.02
N PRO A 251 1.56 7.53 -8.75
CA PRO A 251 0.47 8.25 -8.13
C PRO A 251 0.82 8.66 -6.69
N ASP A 252 0.43 9.88 -6.34
CA ASP A 252 0.42 10.34 -4.96
C ASP A 252 -0.88 9.91 -4.28
N TYR A 253 -0.88 8.73 -3.67
CA TYR A 253 -1.99 8.26 -2.83
C TYR A 253 -2.20 9.13 -1.59
N GLY A 254 -1.24 10.00 -1.27
CA GLY A 254 -1.24 11.05 -0.26
C GLY A 254 -2.16 12.24 -0.59
N TYR A 255 -2.45 12.48 -1.86
CA TYR A 255 -3.23 13.64 -2.31
C TYR A 255 -4.74 13.51 -2.04
N THR A 256 -5.37 14.58 -1.56
CA THR A 256 -6.81 14.63 -1.25
C THR A 256 -7.59 15.64 -2.09
N GLY A 257 -6.96 16.27 -3.09
CA GLY A 257 -7.64 17.17 -4.01
C GLY A 257 -8.21 16.44 -5.22
N THR A 258 -8.89 17.17 -6.10
CA THR A 258 -9.49 16.58 -7.31
C THR A 258 -8.42 16.24 -8.35
N GLY A 259 -8.38 14.98 -8.77
CA GLY A 259 -7.49 14.45 -9.79
C GLY A 259 -6.50 13.45 -9.22
N MET A 260 -5.51 13.08 -10.03
CA MET A 260 -4.40 12.23 -9.60
C MET A 260 -3.12 13.06 -9.61
N ARG A 261 -2.63 13.43 -8.42
CA ARG A 261 -1.34 14.12 -8.30
C ARG A 261 -0.21 13.12 -8.53
N ILE A 262 0.78 13.53 -9.31
CA ILE A 262 1.98 12.76 -9.59
C ILE A 262 2.96 12.99 -8.45
N ASP A 263 3.42 11.92 -7.79
CA ASP A 263 4.52 12.02 -6.82
C ASP A 263 5.88 11.81 -7.47
N GLY A 264 5.92 11.08 -8.59
CA GLY A 264 7.15 10.87 -9.35
C GLY A 264 6.89 10.37 -10.77
N VAL A 265 7.94 10.40 -11.59
CA VAL A 265 7.90 9.93 -12.97
C VAL A 265 9.00 8.87 -13.15
N SER A 266 8.65 7.78 -13.84
CA SER A 266 9.59 6.70 -14.15
C SER A 266 10.47 7.08 -15.36
N PRO A 267 11.81 6.95 -15.24
CA PRO A 267 12.73 7.25 -16.35
C PRO A 267 12.46 6.41 -17.60
N GLY A 268 12.61 7.03 -18.77
CA GLY A 268 12.42 6.42 -20.08
C GLY A 268 10.96 6.10 -20.46
N LYS A 269 9.99 6.36 -19.56
CA LYS A 269 8.57 6.11 -19.80
C LYS A 269 7.87 7.30 -20.46
N LEU A 270 6.62 7.09 -20.85
CA LEU A 270 5.83 8.05 -21.61
C LEU A 270 5.66 9.38 -20.87
N ALA A 271 5.41 9.36 -19.56
CA ALA A 271 5.27 10.54 -18.73
C ALA A 271 6.50 11.46 -18.77
N GLU A 272 7.71 10.90 -18.73
CA GLU A 272 8.95 11.67 -18.86
C GLU A 272 9.05 12.30 -20.24
N LYS A 273 8.76 11.54 -21.31
CA LYS A 273 8.75 12.04 -22.69
C LYS A 273 7.73 13.15 -22.93
N LEU A 274 6.61 13.11 -22.20
CA LEU A 274 5.58 14.15 -22.22
C LEU A 274 5.97 15.38 -21.37
N GLY A 275 7.06 15.30 -20.61
CA GLY A 275 7.55 16.35 -19.73
C GLY A 275 6.73 16.51 -18.45
N LEU A 276 6.03 15.46 -18.01
CA LEU A 276 5.33 15.44 -16.72
C LEU A 276 6.35 15.43 -15.57
N GLN A 277 5.97 15.98 -14.43
CA GLN A 277 6.83 16.08 -13.25
C GLN A 277 6.06 15.86 -11.95
N ALA A 278 6.79 15.62 -10.86
CA ALA A 278 6.21 15.57 -9.52
C ALA A 278 5.45 16.88 -9.20
N GLY A 279 4.29 16.76 -8.58
CA GLY A 279 3.38 17.86 -8.27
C GLY A 279 2.36 18.20 -9.37
N ASP A 280 2.52 17.69 -10.59
CA ASP A 280 1.47 17.81 -11.62
C ASP A 280 0.22 17.03 -11.18
N ILE A 281 -0.97 17.55 -11.49
CA ILE A 281 -2.25 16.91 -11.16
C ILE A 281 -2.93 16.51 -12.46
N LEU A 282 -2.97 15.21 -12.76
CA LEU A 282 -3.71 14.68 -13.91
C LEU A 282 -5.21 14.81 -13.65
N LEU A 283 -5.97 15.25 -14.66
CA LEU A 283 -7.41 15.52 -14.54
C LEU A 283 -8.26 14.69 -15.51
N GLN A 284 -7.74 14.44 -16.71
CA GLN A 284 -8.49 13.78 -17.77
C GLN A 284 -7.57 13.07 -18.76
N LEU A 285 -7.99 11.89 -19.22
CA LEU A 285 -7.34 11.10 -20.25
C LEU A 285 -8.36 10.72 -21.32
N GLY A 286 -8.23 11.28 -22.52
CA GLY A 286 -9.25 11.23 -23.57
C GLY A 286 -10.53 11.88 -23.11
N GLU A 287 -11.63 11.13 -23.14
CA GLU A 287 -12.94 11.58 -22.65
C GLU A 287 -13.14 11.31 -21.15
N PHE A 288 -12.22 10.57 -20.52
CA PHE A 288 -12.38 10.11 -19.14
C PHE A 288 -11.78 11.11 -18.16
N LYS A 289 -12.65 11.83 -17.44
CA LYS A 289 -12.28 12.65 -16.30
C LYS A 289 -12.15 11.77 -15.06
N PHE A 290 -11.16 12.06 -14.22
CA PHE A 290 -10.97 11.34 -12.98
C PHE A 290 -10.71 12.31 -11.82
N VAL A 291 -11.23 11.93 -10.66
CA VAL A 291 -11.23 12.75 -9.44
C VAL A 291 -10.26 12.23 -8.39
N ASP A 292 -9.77 11.01 -8.55
CA ASP A 292 -8.83 10.33 -7.65
C ASP A 292 -7.98 9.31 -8.43
N VAL A 293 -7.05 8.66 -7.73
CA VAL A 293 -6.17 7.62 -8.29
C VAL A 293 -6.97 6.44 -8.86
N ASN A 294 -8.06 6.05 -8.20
CA ASN A 294 -8.86 4.89 -8.63
C ASN A 294 -9.58 5.15 -9.95
N ALA A 295 -10.20 6.32 -10.10
CA ALA A 295 -10.80 6.76 -11.35
C ALA A 295 -9.75 6.91 -12.47
N TYR A 296 -8.52 7.35 -12.14
CA TYR A 296 -7.40 7.36 -13.08
C TYR A 296 -7.06 5.94 -13.57
N MET A 297 -6.88 4.99 -12.65
CA MET A 297 -6.59 3.60 -13.00
C MET A 297 -7.71 2.98 -13.84
N GLN A 298 -8.98 3.20 -13.46
CA GLN A 298 -10.12 2.75 -14.27
C GLN A 298 -10.12 3.35 -15.68
N SER A 299 -9.77 4.62 -15.83
CA SER A 299 -9.64 5.29 -17.13
C SER A 299 -8.52 4.65 -17.95
N LEU A 300 -7.37 4.35 -17.34
CA LEU A 300 -6.24 3.70 -17.98
C LEU A 300 -6.58 2.31 -18.53
N SER A 301 -7.47 1.56 -17.85
CA SER A 301 -7.93 0.24 -18.31
C SER A 301 -8.69 0.26 -19.64
N LYS A 302 -9.12 1.44 -20.12
CA LYS A 302 -9.84 1.61 -21.38
C LYS A 302 -8.93 1.71 -22.60
N PHE A 303 -7.62 1.87 -22.40
CA PHE A 303 -6.65 2.10 -23.46
C PHE A 303 -5.73 0.89 -23.70
N LYS A 304 -5.28 0.76 -24.95
CA LYS A 304 -4.36 -0.27 -25.44
C LYS A 304 -3.15 0.38 -26.08
N LYS A 305 -2.06 -0.41 -26.21
CA LYS A 305 -0.83 0.04 -26.87
C LYS A 305 -1.15 0.46 -28.31
N GLY A 306 -0.69 1.65 -28.70
CA GLY A 306 -0.97 2.27 -29.99
C GLY A 306 -2.16 3.23 -29.99
N ASP A 307 -2.98 3.27 -28.93
CA ASP A 307 -4.08 4.22 -28.85
C ASP A 307 -3.54 5.64 -28.66
N ALA A 308 -4.00 6.56 -29.52
CA ALA A 308 -3.72 7.98 -29.41
C ALA A 308 -4.82 8.66 -28.58
N THR A 309 -4.43 9.54 -27.67
CA THR A 309 -5.37 10.27 -26.82
C THR A 309 -4.76 11.59 -26.33
N LYS A 310 -5.55 12.35 -25.57
CA LYS A 310 -5.15 13.63 -24.96
C LYS A 310 -5.13 13.50 -23.45
N LEU A 311 -4.10 14.05 -22.82
CA LEU A 311 -3.96 14.16 -21.38
C LEU A 311 -4.12 15.62 -20.98
N VAL A 312 -5.05 15.89 -20.06
CA VAL A 312 -5.20 17.19 -19.42
C VAL A 312 -4.68 17.09 -17.99
N PHE A 313 -3.81 18.02 -17.61
CA PHE A 313 -3.23 18.09 -16.28
C PHE A 313 -3.01 19.52 -15.82
N LYS A 314 -2.84 19.72 -14.52
CA LYS A 314 -2.45 20.99 -13.92
C LYS A 314 -1.00 20.99 -13.50
N ARG A 315 -0.33 22.11 -13.73
CA ARG A 315 1.00 22.44 -13.19
C ARG A 315 0.89 23.78 -12.47
N GLY A 316 0.92 23.74 -11.14
CA GLY A 316 0.49 24.89 -10.34
C GLY A 316 -0.95 25.27 -10.69
N ASP A 317 -1.18 26.53 -11.06
CA ASP A 317 -2.51 27.04 -11.44
C ASP A 317 -2.84 26.89 -12.93
N GLN A 318 -1.86 26.50 -13.75
CA GLN A 318 -2.05 26.37 -15.20
C GLN A 318 -2.60 25.00 -15.56
N THR A 319 -3.62 24.98 -16.42
CA THR A 319 -4.12 23.74 -17.04
C THR A 319 -3.46 23.57 -18.40
N LEU A 320 -2.85 22.40 -18.60
CA LEU A 320 -2.07 22.04 -19.79
C LEU A 320 -2.68 20.81 -20.45
N GLU A 321 -2.51 20.71 -21.76
CA GLU A 321 -2.94 19.58 -22.57
C GLU A 321 -1.76 19.01 -23.37
N LYS A 322 -1.66 17.68 -23.43
CA LYS A 322 -0.65 16.97 -24.23
C LYS A 322 -1.29 15.82 -24.99
N GLU A 323 -0.94 15.68 -26.25
CA GLU A 323 -1.25 14.48 -27.03
C GLU A 323 -0.24 13.38 -26.69
N LEU A 324 -0.72 12.15 -26.62
CA LEU A 324 0.10 10.98 -26.34
C LEU A 324 -0.38 9.77 -27.12
N VAL A 325 0.53 8.83 -27.32
CA VAL A 325 0.26 7.50 -27.86
C VAL A 325 0.84 6.49 -26.89
N PHE A 326 0.03 5.52 -26.45
CA PHE A 326 0.43 4.49 -25.49
C PHE A 326 1.35 3.41 -26.08
#